data_AF-A0A2X2SQ04-F1
#
_entry.id   AF-A0A2X2SQ04-F1
#
_cell.length_a   1.000
_cell.length_b   1.000
_cell.length_c   1.000
_cell.angle_alpha   90.00
_cell.angle_beta   90.00
_cell.angle_gamma   90.00
#
_symmetry.space_group_name_H-M   'P 1'
#
loop_
_entity.id
_entity.type
_entity.pdbx_description
1 polymer ?
#
loop_
_entity_poly.entity_id
_entity_poly.type
_entity_poly.pdbx_seq_one_letter_code
_entity_poly.pdbx_strand_id
1 'polypeptide(L)'
;MNEFIKALHYDKKDPRIPEEYDFFGALVGEWNIEWVDHLEADEPRRVKGEWIFSWVLEGTAIQDVFIVPSRSERLQNKQPDAEYGTTLRIFNPRSSTWDIFYGCRGEAIRLTARTNEYGIRFHDKGLKATANGRYLFETFPASRNSLAIKPEWNNMTDIKQWQIKKGTLLFEGVAAPQGNLSGGQIQKFVVDDPVTSLI
;
A
#
# COMPACT_ATOMS: atom_id res chain seq x y z
N MET A 1 18.42 28.31 7.86
CA MET A 1 18.30 26.96 7.26
C MET A 1 19.67 26.53 6.79
N ASN A 2 20.17 25.35 7.19
CA ASN A 2 21.49 24.87 6.77
C ASN A 2 21.46 24.38 5.31
N GLU A 3 22.64 24.17 4.71
CA GLU A 3 22.76 23.78 3.30
C GLU A 3 22.08 22.44 2.98
N PHE A 4 22.03 21.50 3.94
CA PHE A 4 21.33 20.23 3.75
C PHE A 4 19.83 20.45 3.56
N ILE A 5 19.18 21.22 4.44
CA ILE A 5 17.73 21.47 4.33
C ILE A 5 17.42 22.24 3.03
N LYS A 6 18.29 23.19 2.63
CA LYS A 6 18.13 23.89 1.34
C LYS A 6 18.25 22.95 0.14
N ALA A 7 19.19 22.02 0.16
CA ALA A 7 19.40 21.05 -0.91
C ALA A 7 18.28 19.99 -0.96
N LEU A 8 17.69 19.68 0.19
CA LEU A 8 16.63 18.69 0.31
C LEU A 8 15.26 19.27 -0.08
N HIS A 9 14.88 20.43 0.47
CA HIS A 9 13.56 21.04 0.31
C HIS A 9 13.31 21.56 -1.10
N TYR A 10 12.06 21.47 -1.54
CA TYR A 10 11.60 22.09 -2.77
C TYR A 10 10.17 22.63 -2.62
N ASP A 11 9.82 23.69 -3.36
CA ASP A 11 8.56 24.40 -3.11
C ASP A 11 7.33 23.75 -3.79
N LYS A 12 7.54 22.83 -4.74
CA LYS A 12 6.47 22.32 -5.60
C LYS A 12 6.74 20.94 -6.18
N LYS A 13 5.69 20.32 -6.74
CA LYS A 13 5.83 19.13 -7.56
C LYS A 13 6.70 19.38 -8.80
N ASP A 14 7.52 18.41 -9.16
CA ASP A 14 8.17 18.38 -10.46
C ASP A 14 7.21 17.97 -11.59
N PRO A 15 7.16 18.69 -12.73
CA PRO A 15 6.27 18.35 -13.86
C PRO A 15 6.47 16.95 -14.47
N ARG A 16 7.60 16.28 -14.18
CA ARG A 16 7.86 14.89 -14.60
C ARG A 16 6.98 13.87 -13.88
N ILE A 17 6.31 14.26 -12.79
CA ILE A 17 5.28 13.45 -12.13
C ILE A 17 3.93 13.80 -12.76
N PRO A 18 3.31 12.91 -13.56
CA PRO A 18 2.01 13.18 -14.15
C PRO A 18 0.93 13.35 -13.08
N GLU A 19 -0.12 14.11 -13.38
CA GLU A 19 -1.19 14.44 -12.43
C GLU A 19 -1.90 13.20 -11.89
N GLU A 20 -2.11 12.20 -12.75
CA GLU A 20 -2.72 10.93 -12.37
C GLU A 20 -1.88 10.10 -11.39
N TYR A 21 -0.59 10.46 -11.20
CA TYR A 21 0.33 9.81 -10.27
C TYR A 21 0.67 10.67 -9.04
N ASP A 22 0.09 11.88 -8.90
CA ASP A 22 0.31 12.76 -7.76
C ASP A 22 -0.57 12.41 -6.55
N PHE A 23 -0.31 11.25 -5.93
CA PHE A 23 -1.14 10.73 -4.84
C PHE A 23 -0.98 11.53 -3.55
N PHE A 24 0.25 11.98 -3.32
CA PHE A 24 0.68 12.49 -2.02
C PHE A 24 0.82 14.02 -2.01
N GLY A 25 0.75 14.70 -3.17
CA GLY A 25 0.85 16.15 -3.24
C GLY A 25 -0.18 16.87 -2.37
N ALA A 26 -1.39 16.33 -2.25
CA ALA A 26 -2.45 16.86 -1.39
C ALA A 26 -2.13 16.81 0.12
N LEU A 27 -1.15 15.99 0.53
CA LEU A 27 -0.73 15.89 1.93
C LEU A 27 0.34 16.93 2.30
N VAL A 28 0.97 17.59 1.32
CA VAL A 28 2.03 18.57 1.57
C VAL A 28 1.50 19.71 2.43
N GLY A 29 2.14 19.91 3.58
CA GLY A 29 1.65 20.80 4.63
C GLY A 29 2.01 20.32 6.03
N GLU A 30 1.57 21.09 7.02
CA GLU A 30 1.77 20.82 8.44
C GLU A 30 0.43 20.49 9.09
N TRP A 31 0.36 19.33 9.73
CA TRP A 31 -0.87 18.80 10.30
C TRP A 31 -0.69 18.54 11.78
N ASN A 32 -1.66 19.00 12.58
CA ASN A 32 -1.87 18.49 13.93
C ASN A 32 -2.75 17.26 13.81
N ILE A 33 -2.33 16.15 14.42
CA ILE A 33 -3.07 14.89 14.39
C ILE A 33 -3.44 14.46 15.80
N GLU A 34 -4.47 13.63 15.91
CA GLU A 34 -4.79 12.89 17.13
C GLU A 34 -4.65 11.40 16.84
N TRP A 35 -3.69 10.76 17.50
CA TRP A 35 -3.52 9.32 17.49
C TRP A 35 -4.45 8.72 18.53
N VAL A 36 -5.35 7.85 18.08
CA VAL A 36 -6.29 7.14 18.95
C VAL A 36 -5.98 5.65 18.88
N ASP A 37 -5.63 5.05 20.00
CA ASP A 37 -5.44 3.61 20.15
C ASP A 37 -6.37 3.04 21.23
N HIS A 38 -6.33 1.71 21.40
CA HIS A 38 -7.21 0.99 22.32
C HIS A 38 -8.69 1.31 22.09
N LEU A 39 -9.13 1.29 20.83
CA LEU A 39 -10.50 1.65 20.43
C LEU A 39 -11.59 0.80 21.12
N GLU A 40 -11.24 -0.39 21.59
CA GLU A 40 -12.12 -1.33 22.30
C GLU A 40 -12.26 -1.03 23.80
N ALA A 41 -11.47 -0.10 24.36
CA ALA A 41 -11.54 0.28 25.77
C ALA A 41 -12.65 1.32 26.04
N ASP A 42 -13.19 1.33 27.26
CA ASP A 42 -14.19 2.31 27.68
C ASP A 42 -13.69 3.77 27.53
N GLU A 43 -12.39 3.98 27.71
CA GLU A 43 -11.69 5.23 27.41
C GLU A 43 -10.49 4.98 26.49
N PRO A 44 -10.66 5.16 25.16
CA PRO A 44 -9.56 5.06 24.21
C PRO A 44 -8.49 6.11 24.50
N ARG A 45 -7.21 5.71 24.47
CA ARG A 45 -6.11 6.65 24.67
C ARG A 45 -5.97 7.54 23.44
N ARG A 46 -5.81 8.83 23.70
CA ARG A 46 -5.65 9.88 22.68
C ARG A 46 -4.36 10.62 22.89
N VAL A 47 -3.56 10.74 21.83
CA VAL A 47 -2.25 11.38 21.87
C VAL A 47 -2.15 12.38 20.73
N LYS A 48 -1.91 13.65 21.04
CA LYS A 48 -1.69 14.66 20.00
C LYS A 48 -0.33 14.45 19.34
N GLY A 49 -0.29 14.56 18.02
CA GLY A 49 0.90 14.41 17.20
C GLY A 49 1.06 15.52 16.17
N GLU A 50 2.19 15.47 15.47
CA GLU A 50 2.50 16.31 14.31
C GLU A 50 2.77 15.40 13.12
N TRP A 51 2.25 15.78 11.95
CA TRP A 51 2.61 15.16 10.69
C TRP A 51 2.94 16.25 9.68
N ILE A 52 4.18 16.28 9.21
CA ILE A 52 4.70 17.38 8.41
C ILE A 52 5.21 16.83 7.10
N PHE A 53 4.66 17.30 5.98
CA PHE A 53 5.00 16.85 4.63
C PHE A 53 5.60 18.00 3.82
N SER A 54 6.61 17.69 3.02
CA SER A 54 7.21 18.65 2.09
C SER A 54 7.69 17.97 0.81
N TRP A 55 7.65 18.71 -0.29
CA TRP A 55 8.33 18.33 -1.52
C TRP A 55 9.84 18.38 -1.29
N VAL A 56 10.54 17.36 -1.77
CA VAL A 56 12.00 17.24 -1.65
C VAL A 56 12.60 16.75 -2.96
N LEU A 57 13.94 16.80 -3.05
CA LEU A 57 14.70 16.28 -4.20
C LEU A 57 14.21 16.88 -5.53
N GLU A 58 14.22 18.21 -5.61
CA GLU A 58 13.74 18.97 -6.78
C GLU A 58 12.25 18.71 -7.13
N GLY A 59 11.44 18.31 -6.16
CA GLY A 59 10.02 18.04 -6.36
C GLY A 59 9.72 16.65 -6.94
N THR A 60 10.72 15.76 -6.98
CA THR A 60 10.56 14.37 -7.46
C THR A 60 10.18 13.38 -6.35
N ALA A 61 10.19 13.86 -5.10
CA ALA A 61 9.86 13.08 -3.94
C ALA A 61 9.11 13.93 -2.90
N ILE A 62 8.38 13.26 -2.00
CA ILE A 62 7.80 13.86 -0.80
C ILE A 62 8.43 13.19 0.40
N GLN A 63 8.93 13.99 1.33
CA GLN A 63 9.33 13.51 2.64
C GLN A 63 8.34 14.00 3.68
N ASP A 64 7.99 13.11 4.60
CA ASP A 64 7.27 13.51 5.81
C ASP A 64 8.03 13.16 7.08
N VAL A 65 7.66 13.84 8.16
CA VAL A 65 8.06 13.53 9.52
C VAL A 65 6.79 13.29 10.34
N PHE A 66 6.68 12.10 10.91
CA PHE A 66 5.56 11.68 11.77
C PHE A 66 6.03 11.64 13.22
N ILE A 67 5.38 12.41 14.08
CA ILE A 67 5.80 12.61 15.48
C ILE A 67 4.60 12.44 16.41
N VAL A 68 4.58 11.34 17.16
CA VAL A 68 3.54 11.06 18.15
C VAL A 68 4.21 10.59 19.45
N PRO A 69 4.02 11.24 20.60
CA PRO A 69 3.35 12.54 20.78
C PRO A 69 4.07 13.68 20.06
N SER A 70 3.39 14.79 19.84
CA SER A 70 3.97 16.01 19.24
C SER A 70 5.20 16.48 20.02
N ARG A 71 6.07 17.26 19.39
CA ARG A 71 7.28 17.81 20.04
C ARG A 71 6.94 18.58 21.31
N SER A 72 5.83 19.31 21.34
CA SER A 72 5.37 20.05 22.53
C SER A 72 4.88 19.13 23.66
N GLU A 73 4.10 18.10 23.35
CA GLU A 73 3.56 17.13 24.31
C GLU A 73 4.69 16.29 24.93
N ARG A 74 5.70 15.89 24.14
CA ARG A 74 6.86 15.11 24.60
C ARG A 74 7.68 15.81 25.69
N LEU A 75 7.66 17.15 25.75
CA LEU A 75 8.34 17.90 26.80
C LEU A 75 7.66 17.75 28.16
N GLN A 76 6.36 17.46 28.17
CA GLN A 76 5.54 17.33 29.37
C GLN A 76 5.38 15.88 29.78
N ASN A 77 5.06 15.00 28.82
CA ASN A 77 4.84 13.59 29.05
C ASN A 77 5.42 12.75 27.91
N LYS A 78 6.61 12.21 28.13
CA LYS A 78 7.25 11.31 27.19
C LYS A 78 6.65 9.91 27.32
N GLN A 79 5.96 9.47 26.28
CA GLN A 79 5.43 8.12 26.18
C GLN A 79 6.54 7.11 25.80
N PRO A 80 6.48 5.85 26.28
CA PRO A 80 7.48 4.83 25.97
C PRO A 80 7.42 4.34 24.52
N ASP A 81 6.24 4.37 23.90
CA ASP A 81 5.94 4.04 22.50
C ASP A 81 6.03 5.27 21.57
N ALA A 82 6.66 6.36 22.03
CA ALA A 82 6.68 7.61 21.31
C ALA A 82 7.47 7.52 20.00
N GLU A 83 6.76 7.63 18.89
CA GLU A 83 7.27 7.57 17.53
C GLU A 83 7.85 8.92 17.08
N TYR A 84 8.99 8.85 16.38
CA TYR A 84 9.58 9.96 15.65
C TYR A 84 10.18 9.35 14.38
N GLY A 85 9.36 9.27 13.34
CA GLY A 85 9.66 8.60 12.08
C GLY A 85 9.75 9.57 10.92
N THR A 86 10.31 9.10 9.81
CA THR A 86 10.26 9.79 8.53
C THR A 86 9.88 8.82 7.44
N THR A 87 9.08 9.29 6.48
CA THR A 87 8.82 8.55 5.25
C THR A 87 9.34 9.34 4.07
N LEU A 88 10.16 8.71 3.23
CA LEU A 88 10.54 9.24 1.92
C LEU A 88 9.76 8.50 0.84
N ARG A 89 8.96 9.24 0.06
CA ARG A 89 8.20 8.73 -1.09
C ARG A 89 8.85 9.27 -2.34
N ILE A 90 9.37 8.40 -3.19
CA ILE A 90 10.07 8.77 -4.43
C ILE A 90 9.25 8.27 -5.61
N PHE A 91 8.91 9.16 -6.53
CA PHE A 91 8.24 8.74 -7.76
C PHE A 91 9.22 7.97 -8.66
N ASN A 92 8.83 6.77 -9.08
CA ASN A 92 9.60 5.93 -9.98
C ASN A 92 8.96 5.95 -11.38
N PRO A 93 9.54 6.69 -12.34
CA PRO A 93 8.94 6.86 -13.66
C PRO A 93 8.99 5.59 -14.51
N ARG A 94 9.79 4.57 -14.14
CA ARG A 94 9.85 3.30 -14.89
C ARG A 94 8.64 2.42 -14.61
N SER A 95 8.13 2.44 -13.39
CA SER A 95 6.99 1.64 -12.95
C SER A 95 5.71 2.46 -12.78
N SER A 96 5.79 3.79 -12.87
CA SER A 96 4.70 4.72 -12.54
C SER A 96 4.11 4.45 -11.16
N THR A 97 5.00 4.20 -10.19
CA THR A 97 4.67 3.94 -8.78
C THR A 97 5.49 4.85 -7.88
N TRP A 98 5.11 4.92 -6.61
CA TRP A 98 5.95 5.53 -5.58
C TRP A 98 6.70 4.44 -4.81
N ASP A 99 8.02 4.50 -4.79
CA ASP A 99 8.85 3.75 -3.86
C ASP A 99 8.85 4.49 -2.51
N ILE A 100 8.38 3.82 -1.46
CA ILE A 100 8.15 4.42 -0.15
C ILE A 100 9.06 3.76 0.87
N PHE A 101 9.81 4.58 1.60
CA PHE A 101 10.72 4.14 2.65
C PHE A 101 10.31 4.84 3.94
N TYR A 102 9.69 4.10 4.85
CA TYR A 102 9.46 4.55 6.20
C TYR A 102 10.59 4.07 7.10
N GLY A 103 11.02 4.90 8.04
CA GLY A 103 11.94 4.49 9.08
C GLY A 103 11.80 5.32 10.34
N CYS A 104 12.07 4.66 11.46
CA CYS A 104 12.23 5.27 12.77
C CYS A 104 13.40 4.58 13.49
N ARG A 105 13.60 4.89 14.78
CA ARG A 105 14.69 4.27 15.54
C ARG A 105 14.44 2.78 15.71
N GLY A 106 15.23 1.96 15.02
CA GLY A 106 15.24 0.49 15.17
C GLY A 106 14.37 -0.26 14.18
N GLU A 107 13.61 0.43 13.34
CA GLU A 107 12.72 -0.17 12.34
C GLU A 107 12.73 0.61 11.03
N ALA A 108 12.66 -0.11 9.92
CA ALA A 108 12.50 0.46 8.59
C ALA A 108 11.69 -0.49 7.71
N ILE A 109 10.80 0.08 6.90
CA ILE A 109 9.91 -0.67 6.01
C ILE A 109 9.96 -0.03 4.62
N ARG A 110 10.03 -0.89 3.60
CA ARG A 110 9.87 -0.49 2.20
C ARG A 110 8.49 -0.88 1.71
N LEU A 111 7.79 0.06 1.09
CA LEU A 111 6.47 -0.11 0.49
C LEU A 111 6.50 0.40 -0.96
N THR A 112 5.46 0.06 -1.72
CA THR A 112 5.25 0.60 -3.08
C THR A 112 3.78 1.00 -3.23
N ALA A 113 3.52 2.26 -3.59
CA ALA A 113 2.16 2.73 -3.88
C ALA A 113 1.92 2.86 -5.38
N ARG A 114 0.74 2.43 -5.84
CA ARG A 114 0.31 2.40 -7.25
C ARG A 114 -1.17 2.76 -7.36
N THR A 115 -1.58 3.37 -8.48
CA THR A 115 -2.99 3.64 -8.82
C THR A 115 -3.74 2.41 -9.29
N ASN A 116 -3.01 1.50 -9.91
CA ASN A 116 -3.59 0.35 -10.60
C ASN A 116 -3.41 -0.88 -9.72
N GLU A 117 -4.53 -1.55 -9.45
CA GLU A 117 -4.52 -2.84 -8.79
C GLU A 117 -4.35 -3.93 -9.84
N TYR A 118 -3.59 -4.97 -9.52
CA TYR A 118 -3.35 -6.08 -10.41
C TYR A 118 -3.68 -7.40 -9.72
N GLY A 119 -4.00 -8.40 -10.52
CA GLY A 119 -4.25 -9.73 -10.03
C GLY A 119 -3.87 -10.80 -11.04
N ILE A 120 -3.31 -11.89 -10.54
CA ILE A 120 -2.89 -13.05 -11.31
C ILE A 120 -4.01 -14.09 -11.25
N ARG A 121 -4.47 -14.52 -12.43
CA ARG A 121 -5.38 -15.64 -12.60
C ARG A 121 -4.60 -16.87 -13.02
N PHE A 122 -4.68 -17.93 -12.23
CA PHE A 122 -4.36 -19.29 -12.68
C PHE A 122 -5.59 -19.87 -13.37
N HIS A 123 -5.41 -20.47 -14.54
CA HIS A 123 -6.51 -21.08 -15.30
C HIS A 123 -6.02 -22.27 -16.13
N ASP A 124 -6.92 -22.90 -16.87
CA ASP A 124 -6.59 -24.05 -17.73
C ASP A 124 -7.22 -23.91 -19.11
N LYS A 125 -7.11 -22.69 -19.66
CA LYS A 125 -7.63 -22.30 -20.99
C LYS A 125 -9.12 -22.61 -21.19
N GLY A 126 -9.91 -22.59 -20.12
CA GLY A 126 -11.34 -22.83 -20.17
C GLY A 126 -11.76 -24.29 -20.07
N LEU A 127 -10.84 -25.24 -19.81
CA LEU A 127 -11.22 -26.63 -19.54
C LEU A 127 -12.08 -26.74 -18.28
N LYS A 128 -11.69 -26.05 -17.21
CA LYS A 128 -12.43 -25.92 -15.95
C LYS A 128 -12.49 -24.46 -15.48
N ALA A 129 -11.46 -23.68 -15.82
CA ALA A 129 -11.27 -22.30 -15.43
C ALA A 129 -10.86 -21.45 -16.63
N THR A 130 -11.55 -20.32 -16.82
CA THR A 130 -11.21 -19.31 -17.82
C THR A 130 -10.24 -18.26 -17.25
N ALA A 131 -9.61 -17.51 -18.16
CA ALA A 131 -8.72 -16.40 -17.80
C ALA A 131 -9.49 -15.21 -17.20
N ASN A 132 -10.73 -14.96 -17.62
CA ASN A 132 -11.59 -13.87 -17.11
C ASN A 132 -12.34 -14.30 -15.83
N GLY A 133 -11.65 -14.96 -14.90
CA GLY A 133 -12.23 -15.44 -13.65
C GLY A 133 -12.24 -14.38 -12.56
N ARG A 134 -13.11 -14.54 -11.56
CA ARG A 134 -13.28 -13.59 -10.44
C ARG A 134 -12.18 -13.65 -9.38
N TYR A 135 -11.56 -14.82 -9.20
CA TYR A 135 -10.53 -15.03 -8.18
C TYR A 135 -9.14 -14.77 -8.75
N LEU A 136 -8.46 -13.76 -8.20
CA LEU A 136 -7.10 -13.33 -8.54
C LEU A 136 -6.17 -13.41 -7.31
N PHE A 137 -4.87 -13.50 -7.56
CA PHE A 137 -3.83 -13.58 -6.52
C PHE A 137 -2.73 -12.54 -6.78
N GLU A 138 -2.01 -12.13 -5.74
CA GLU A 138 -1.11 -10.97 -5.87
C GLU A 138 0.25 -11.28 -6.51
N THR A 139 0.89 -12.38 -6.11
CA THR A 139 2.31 -12.59 -6.42
C THR A 139 2.75 -14.04 -6.30
N PHE A 140 4.00 -14.29 -6.67
CA PHE A 140 4.75 -15.54 -6.46
C PHE A 140 5.64 -15.44 -5.21
N PRO A 141 6.06 -16.57 -4.60
CA PRO A 141 5.78 -17.95 -5.01
C PRO A 141 4.32 -18.33 -4.77
N ALA A 142 3.75 -19.09 -5.71
CA ALA A 142 2.37 -19.55 -5.64
C ALA A 142 2.32 -21.05 -5.97
N SER A 143 1.53 -21.79 -5.20
CA SER A 143 1.37 -23.24 -5.35
C SER A 143 -0.09 -23.59 -5.20
N ARG A 144 -0.49 -24.76 -5.71
CA ARG A 144 -1.84 -25.26 -5.48
C ARG A 144 -2.24 -25.27 -4.00
N ASN A 145 -1.29 -25.63 -3.14
CA ASN A 145 -1.49 -25.69 -1.70
C ASN A 145 -1.74 -24.29 -1.11
N SER A 146 -0.88 -23.32 -1.44
CA SER A 146 -0.95 -21.96 -0.89
C SER A 146 -2.13 -21.14 -1.45
N LEU A 147 -2.57 -21.46 -2.66
CA LEU A 147 -3.72 -20.81 -3.31
C LEU A 147 -5.07 -21.47 -2.97
N ALA A 148 -5.04 -22.64 -2.33
CA ALA A 148 -6.21 -23.47 -2.03
C ALA A 148 -7.10 -23.80 -3.26
N ILE A 149 -6.48 -24.00 -4.44
CA ILE A 149 -7.19 -24.32 -5.68
C ILE A 149 -7.26 -25.83 -5.85
N LYS A 150 -8.44 -26.45 -5.81
CA LYS A 150 -8.53 -27.90 -6.00
C LYS A 150 -8.33 -28.34 -7.46
N PRO A 151 -7.70 -29.50 -7.74
CA PRO A 151 -7.51 -30.00 -9.12
C PRO A 151 -8.82 -30.14 -9.91
N GLU A 152 -9.92 -30.46 -9.25
CA GLU A 152 -11.26 -30.53 -9.82
C GLU A 152 -11.79 -29.18 -10.31
N TRP A 153 -11.31 -28.05 -9.77
CA TRP A 153 -11.76 -26.71 -10.15
C TRP A 153 -10.93 -26.08 -11.26
N ASN A 154 -9.65 -26.42 -11.31
CA ASN A 154 -8.69 -25.76 -12.18
C ASN A 154 -7.41 -26.58 -12.28
N ASN A 155 -7.02 -26.95 -13.50
CA ASN A 155 -5.77 -27.69 -13.72
C ASN A 155 -4.52 -26.82 -13.51
N MET A 156 -4.66 -25.49 -13.46
CA MET A 156 -3.58 -24.50 -13.27
C MET A 156 -2.45 -24.65 -14.29
N THR A 157 -2.80 -24.84 -15.56
CA THR A 157 -1.82 -25.05 -16.64
C THR A 157 -1.40 -23.74 -17.33
N ASP A 158 -2.09 -22.63 -17.04
CA ASP A 158 -1.81 -21.33 -17.63
C ASP A 158 -2.04 -20.19 -16.63
N ILE A 159 -1.42 -19.04 -16.90
CA ILE A 159 -1.40 -17.89 -16.00
C ILE A 159 -1.61 -16.62 -16.82
N LYS A 160 -2.53 -15.76 -16.36
CA LYS A 160 -2.71 -14.42 -16.91
C LYS A 160 -2.72 -13.38 -15.80
N GLN A 161 -1.94 -12.33 -15.97
CA GLN A 161 -2.05 -11.12 -15.15
C GLN A 161 -3.11 -10.20 -15.75
N TRP A 162 -3.90 -9.58 -14.88
CA TRP A 162 -4.91 -8.59 -15.21
C TRP A 162 -4.64 -7.30 -14.49
N GLN A 163 -4.86 -6.19 -15.18
CA GLN A 163 -5.09 -4.92 -14.52
C GLN A 163 -6.56 -4.87 -14.10
N ILE A 164 -6.82 -4.49 -12.86
CA ILE A 164 -8.17 -4.28 -12.36
C ILE A 164 -8.56 -2.83 -12.64
N LYS A 165 -9.69 -2.65 -13.32
CA LYS A 165 -10.23 -1.34 -13.67
C LYS A 165 -10.49 -0.53 -12.40
N LYS A 166 -10.08 0.74 -12.39
CA LYS A 166 -10.35 1.65 -11.26
C LYS A 166 -11.85 1.72 -10.97
N GLY A 167 -12.21 1.64 -9.69
CA GLY A 167 -13.60 1.65 -9.21
C GLY A 167 -14.27 0.28 -9.18
N THR A 168 -13.59 -0.79 -9.60
CA THR A 168 -14.10 -2.17 -9.47
C THR A 168 -14.27 -2.54 -8.01
N LEU A 169 -15.45 -3.06 -7.65
CA LEU A 169 -15.69 -3.60 -6.32
C LEU A 169 -15.01 -4.97 -6.18
N LEU A 170 -14.17 -5.12 -5.16
CA LEU A 170 -13.51 -6.38 -4.81
C LEU A 170 -13.51 -6.61 -3.30
N PHE A 171 -13.43 -7.89 -2.93
CA PHE A 171 -13.04 -8.32 -1.60
C PHE A 171 -11.62 -8.84 -1.64
N GLU A 172 -10.82 -8.46 -0.64
CA GLU A 172 -9.48 -8.99 -0.43
C GLU A 172 -9.44 -9.71 0.91
N GLY A 173 -8.78 -10.87 0.93
CA GLY A 173 -8.60 -11.63 2.15
C GLY A 173 -7.65 -12.80 1.96
N VAL A 174 -7.39 -13.53 3.04
CA VAL A 174 -6.54 -14.72 3.00
C VAL A 174 -7.36 -15.91 2.49
N ALA A 175 -6.87 -16.60 1.46
CA ALA A 175 -7.48 -17.82 0.94
C ALA A 175 -7.55 -18.88 2.05
N ALA A 176 -8.77 -19.26 2.42
CA ALA A 176 -9.00 -20.25 3.45
C ALA A 176 -8.54 -21.65 3.00
N PRO A 177 -8.19 -22.55 3.93
CA PRO A 177 -7.89 -23.94 3.61
C PRO A 177 -9.04 -24.62 2.85
N GLN A 178 -8.71 -25.48 1.89
CA GLN A 178 -9.67 -26.23 1.08
C GLN A 178 -9.35 -27.73 1.12
N GLY A 179 -9.94 -28.42 2.10
CA GLY A 179 -9.59 -29.81 2.40
C GLY A 179 -8.13 -29.90 2.85
N ASN A 180 -7.32 -30.66 2.12
CA ASN A 180 -5.89 -30.83 2.43
C ASN A 180 -5.00 -29.68 1.90
N LEU A 181 -5.58 -28.66 1.25
CA LEU A 181 -4.84 -27.49 0.79
C LEU A 181 -4.85 -26.42 1.87
N SER A 182 -3.69 -25.93 2.29
CA SER A 182 -3.58 -25.00 3.42
C SER A 182 -4.13 -23.60 3.14
N GLY A 183 -4.17 -23.17 1.89
CA GLY A 183 -4.41 -21.75 1.58
C GLY A 183 -3.31 -20.86 2.17
N GLY A 184 -3.68 -19.64 2.57
CA GLY A 184 -2.80 -18.69 3.25
C GLY A 184 -2.31 -17.53 2.39
N GLN A 185 -2.60 -17.51 1.09
CA GLN A 185 -2.27 -16.36 0.22
C GLN A 185 -3.37 -15.33 0.17
N ILE A 186 -2.97 -14.07 -0.02
CA ILE A 186 -3.91 -12.99 -0.33
C ILE A 186 -4.59 -13.31 -1.66
N GLN A 187 -5.91 -13.31 -1.63
CA GLN A 187 -6.80 -13.56 -2.73
C GLN A 187 -7.76 -12.37 -2.87
N LYS A 188 -7.97 -11.95 -4.12
CA LYS A 188 -8.95 -10.95 -4.51
C LYS A 188 -10.12 -11.63 -5.19
N PHE A 189 -11.33 -11.30 -4.77
CA PHE A 189 -12.56 -11.68 -5.47
C PHE A 189 -13.19 -10.45 -6.10
N VAL A 190 -13.24 -10.44 -7.44
CA VAL A 190 -13.87 -9.40 -8.23
C VAL A 190 -15.39 -9.60 -8.21
N VAL A 191 -16.12 -8.66 -7.60
CA VAL A 191 -17.58 -8.70 -7.45
C VAL A 191 -18.27 -8.29 -8.76
N ASP A 192 -17.71 -7.31 -9.46
CA ASP A 192 -18.22 -6.86 -10.75
C ASP A 192 -17.94 -7.90 -11.86
N ASP A 193 -18.49 -7.70 -13.06
CA ASP A 193 -18.24 -8.60 -14.19
C ASP A 193 -16.76 -8.56 -14.60
N PRO A 194 -16.01 -9.69 -14.50
CA PRO A 194 -14.59 -9.73 -14.86
C PRO A 194 -14.31 -9.35 -16.31
N VAL A 195 -15.25 -9.57 -17.23
CA VAL A 195 -15.05 -9.23 -18.65
C VAL A 195 -14.92 -7.72 -18.86
N THR A 196 -15.58 -6.93 -18.01
CA THR A 196 -15.56 -5.46 -18.09
C THR A 196 -14.64 -4.81 -17.05
N SER A 197 -14.27 -5.56 -16.02
CA SER A 197 -13.49 -5.09 -14.87
C SER A 197 -12.01 -5.46 -14.94
N LEU A 198 -11.65 -6.46 -15.75
CA LEU A 198 -10.27 -6.89 -15.97
C LEU A 198 -9.81 -6.47 -17.36
N ILE A 199 -8.72 -5.71 -17.41
CA ILE A 199 -8.15 -5.10 -18.62
C ILE A 199 -6.78 -5.70 -18.91
#